data_AF-A0A354WE70-F1
#
_entry.id   AF-A0A354WE70-F1
#
_cell.length_a   1.000
_cell.length_b   1.000
_cell.length_c   1.000
_cell.angle_alpha   90.00
_cell.angle_beta   90.00
_cell.angle_gamma   90.00
#
_symmetry.space_group_name_H-M   'P 1'
#
loop_
_entity.id
_entity.type
_entity.pdbx_description
1 polymer ?
#
loop_
_entity_poly.entity_id
_entity_poly.type
_entity_poly.pdbx_seq_one_letter_code
_entity_poly.pdbx_strand_id
1 'polypeptide(L)'
;ASYQKVISFNPEYLVAYEKLTQLQPSNWENWYLLGEKLEAKGEMESAIASYQKVISFNPEYLVAYEKLTQLQPSNWENWYLLGEKLEAKGEMERAIASYQQVISLNPEYLVAYEKLTQLQPSNWENWYVLGEKLEAKGEMERAIAAYQKVISLNPEYLAVYEKLLQLQPDNWDLWAKFGNILVTLKREAEAISAYQRAIEINPGFVQAYEMLLQLQPDNWDILFRLSNAHAQQNTWKKEIEIYENLISIKPNLAETHYELAKAIAQSRKFDQFINNSKIDVTTKPDLAKELRHLAEQLSKDNESKQLIEYDQRVIETYPYSSEFFWEMGRLLLMESKQERAMFNFYKSNQIKFYQMLAKGELGAIFVCSLPKSATIYISDGLLKGLNLPGLSLNINIGEINDFYLNLSYPEKFYNSINRAVTSGVWVHHTNPSEWNVFAISLMLDRLVVNVRDPRQTILSWIAHMNRARSVGNQIELFRNFKYPEGYYLMTLNKKIDWEIKSGFLPYAIKWIQGWLDAEKNPLFHPKILFTKFDDLATNPQVFWESILDFYEIEKSRFTFPDPPKFKEGTHYRKGSINEWREIFTPEQAEQASSMIPKEFIEKFGWSE
;
A
#
# COMPACT_ATOMS: atom_id res chain seq x y z
N ALA A 1 -91.61 -38.65 -28.72
CA ALA A 1 -92.99 -38.31 -29.11
C ALA A 1 -94.02 -38.59 -28.00
N SER A 2 -94.30 -39.85 -27.62
CA SER A 2 -95.39 -40.15 -26.66
C SER A 2 -95.17 -39.60 -25.25
N TYR A 3 -93.96 -39.71 -24.69
CA TYR A 3 -93.66 -39.19 -23.34
C TYR A 3 -93.54 -37.67 -23.27
N GLN A 4 -93.02 -37.01 -24.32
CA GLN A 4 -93.04 -35.54 -24.44
C GLN A 4 -94.48 -35.01 -24.46
N LYS A 5 -95.38 -35.72 -25.14
CA LYS A 5 -96.81 -35.41 -25.16
C LYS A 5 -97.43 -35.60 -23.76
N VAL A 6 -97.08 -36.67 -23.04
CA VAL A 6 -97.53 -36.89 -21.64
C VAL A 6 -97.07 -35.74 -20.73
N ILE A 7 -95.83 -35.29 -20.83
CA ILE A 7 -95.31 -34.16 -20.06
C ILE A 7 -96.06 -32.86 -20.36
N SER A 8 -96.43 -32.62 -21.62
CA SER A 8 -97.24 -31.44 -21.99
C SER A 8 -98.65 -31.44 -21.39
N PHE A 9 -99.21 -32.62 -21.06
CA PHE A 9 -100.53 -32.75 -20.43
C PHE A 9 -100.47 -32.85 -18.91
N ASN A 10 -99.37 -33.38 -18.34
CA ASN A 10 -99.16 -33.49 -16.90
C ASN A 10 -97.68 -33.22 -16.53
N PRO A 11 -97.31 -31.95 -16.30
CA PRO A 11 -95.93 -31.54 -16.01
C PRO A 11 -95.39 -32.01 -14.66
N GLU A 12 -96.22 -32.62 -13.80
CA GLU A 12 -95.82 -33.14 -12.47
C GLU A 12 -95.46 -34.63 -12.50
N TYR A 13 -95.66 -35.30 -13.64
CA TYR A 13 -95.51 -36.75 -13.73
C TYR A 13 -94.05 -37.20 -13.87
N LEU A 14 -93.37 -37.35 -12.73
CA LEU A 14 -91.94 -37.70 -12.61
C LEU A 14 -91.51 -38.92 -13.43
N VAL A 15 -92.33 -39.99 -13.46
CA VAL A 15 -92.03 -41.24 -14.17
C VAL A 15 -91.85 -41.03 -15.68
N ALA A 16 -92.52 -40.03 -16.28
CA ALA A 16 -92.31 -39.71 -17.69
C ALA A 16 -90.92 -39.09 -17.94
N TYR A 17 -90.41 -38.27 -17.01
CA TYR A 17 -89.06 -37.70 -17.11
C TYR A 17 -87.97 -38.78 -16.92
N GLU A 18 -88.13 -39.69 -15.95
CA GLU A 18 -87.23 -40.84 -15.78
C GLU A 18 -87.18 -41.72 -17.03
N LYS A 19 -88.34 -42.05 -17.61
CA LYS A 19 -88.40 -42.83 -18.85
C LYS A 19 -87.79 -42.10 -20.04
N LEU A 20 -87.90 -40.78 -20.12
CA LEU A 20 -87.22 -40.00 -21.15
C LEU A 20 -85.71 -40.08 -21.04
N THR A 21 -85.15 -40.00 -19.84
CA THR A 21 -83.69 -40.16 -19.65
C THR A 21 -83.19 -41.57 -19.97
N GLN A 22 -84.00 -42.62 -19.77
CA GLN A 22 -83.66 -43.99 -20.18
C GLN A 22 -83.69 -44.18 -21.70
N LEU A 23 -84.66 -43.56 -22.39
CA LEU A 23 -84.83 -43.68 -23.84
C LEU A 23 -83.84 -42.80 -24.63
N GLN A 24 -83.42 -41.68 -24.03
CA GLN A 24 -82.45 -40.75 -24.63
C GLN A 24 -81.36 -40.39 -23.61
N PRO A 25 -80.46 -41.33 -23.24
CA PRO A 25 -79.49 -41.12 -22.19
C PRO A 25 -78.51 -39.98 -22.47
N SER A 26 -78.23 -39.68 -23.73
CA SER A 26 -77.29 -38.61 -24.12
C SER A 26 -77.92 -37.22 -24.21
N ASN A 27 -79.25 -37.07 -24.04
CA ASN A 27 -79.91 -35.77 -24.11
C ASN A 27 -79.88 -35.09 -22.73
N TRP A 28 -79.00 -34.11 -22.57
CA TRP A 28 -78.83 -33.36 -21.33
C TRP A 28 -80.08 -32.58 -20.89
N GLU A 29 -80.92 -32.11 -21.82
CA GLU A 29 -82.15 -31.35 -21.51
C GLU A 29 -83.13 -32.21 -20.71
N ASN A 30 -83.24 -33.49 -21.06
CA ASN A 30 -84.09 -34.44 -20.34
C ASN A 30 -83.61 -34.65 -18.89
N TRP A 31 -82.29 -34.71 -18.69
CA TRP A 31 -81.69 -34.82 -17.36
C TRP A 31 -81.88 -33.55 -16.53
N TYR A 32 -81.82 -32.36 -17.16
CA TYR A 32 -82.07 -31.09 -16.48
C TYR A 32 -83.52 -30.99 -15.99
N LEU A 33 -84.49 -31.28 -16.87
CA LEU A 33 -85.90 -31.27 -16.53
C LEU A 33 -86.24 -32.30 -15.45
N LEU A 34 -85.62 -33.49 -15.49
CA LEU A 34 -85.75 -34.48 -14.41
C LEU A 34 -85.21 -33.92 -13.08
N GLY A 35 -84.05 -33.26 -13.10
CA GLY A 35 -83.47 -32.61 -11.93
C GLY A 35 -84.40 -31.58 -11.29
N GLU A 36 -85.01 -30.69 -12.09
CA GLU A 36 -85.94 -29.67 -11.57
C GLU A 36 -87.19 -30.28 -10.92
N LYS A 37 -87.71 -31.39 -11.46
CA LYS A 37 -88.87 -32.08 -10.89
C LYS A 37 -88.53 -32.83 -9.60
N LEU A 38 -87.34 -33.41 -9.53
CA LEU A 38 -86.83 -34.04 -8.32
C LEU A 38 -86.59 -32.98 -7.22
N GLU A 39 -86.02 -31.82 -7.57
CA GLU A 39 -85.87 -30.66 -6.67
C GLU A 39 -87.22 -30.20 -6.11
N ALA A 40 -88.23 -30.00 -6.97
CA ALA A 40 -89.58 -29.59 -6.55
C ALA A 40 -90.29 -30.61 -5.65
N LYS A 41 -89.94 -31.89 -5.76
CA LYS A 41 -90.46 -32.98 -4.92
C LYS A 41 -89.67 -33.17 -3.62
N GLY A 42 -88.54 -32.48 -3.46
CA GLY A 42 -87.65 -32.60 -2.30
C GLY A 42 -86.67 -33.77 -2.34
N GLU A 43 -86.56 -34.47 -3.47
CA GLU A 43 -85.62 -35.60 -3.67
C GLU A 43 -84.22 -35.08 -4.08
N MET A 44 -83.55 -34.42 -3.15
CA MET A 44 -82.33 -33.64 -3.40
C MET A 44 -81.16 -34.47 -3.95
N GLU A 45 -80.92 -35.68 -3.43
CA GLU A 45 -79.82 -36.54 -3.90
C GLU A 45 -80.00 -36.97 -5.36
N SER A 46 -81.23 -37.33 -5.75
CA SER A 46 -81.56 -37.70 -7.12
C SER A 46 -81.55 -36.49 -8.07
N ALA A 47 -81.92 -35.30 -7.57
CA ALA A 47 -81.78 -34.05 -8.32
C ALA A 47 -80.30 -33.73 -8.61
N ILE A 48 -79.42 -33.84 -7.60
CA ILE A 48 -77.97 -33.65 -7.75
C ILE A 48 -77.40 -34.62 -8.80
N ALA A 49 -77.74 -35.92 -8.72
CA ALA A 49 -77.29 -36.91 -9.70
C ALA A 49 -77.76 -36.56 -11.13
N SER A 50 -78.99 -36.04 -11.27
CA SER A 50 -79.53 -35.60 -12.55
C SER A 50 -78.76 -34.39 -13.10
N TYR A 51 -78.45 -33.39 -12.27
CA TYR A 51 -77.64 -32.23 -12.67
C TYR A 51 -76.18 -32.58 -12.98
N GLN A 52 -75.58 -33.54 -12.28
CA GLN A 52 -74.26 -34.08 -12.64
C GLN A 52 -74.29 -34.75 -14.02
N LYS A 53 -75.39 -35.43 -14.39
CA LYS A 53 -75.57 -35.96 -15.74
C LYS A 53 -75.67 -34.85 -16.78
N VAL A 54 -76.35 -33.73 -16.47
CA VAL A 54 -76.39 -32.55 -17.35
C VAL A 54 -74.97 -32.08 -17.67
N ILE A 55 -74.11 -31.90 -16.65
CA ILE A 55 -72.73 -31.47 -16.83
C ILE A 55 -71.93 -32.49 -17.65
N SER A 56 -72.15 -33.79 -17.45
CA SER A 56 -71.45 -34.84 -18.21
C SER A 56 -71.77 -34.86 -19.71
N PHE A 57 -72.99 -34.49 -20.09
CA PHE A 57 -73.44 -34.49 -21.49
C PHE A 57 -73.38 -33.11 -22.15
N ASN A 58 -73.45 -32.04 -21.36
CA ASN A 58 -73.27 -30.66 -21.82
C ASN A 58 -72.48 -29.83 -20.79
N PRO A 59 -71.14 -29.90 -20.83
CA PRO A 59 -70.28 -29.17 -19.90
C PRO A 59 -70.40 -27.64 -19.97
N GLU A 60 -71.01 -27.08 -21.02
CA GLU A 60 -71.16 -25.62 -21.24
C GLU A 60 -72.43 -25.05 -20.58
N TYR A 61 -73.28 -25.91 -20.04
CA TYR A 61 -74.55 -25.50 -19.45
C TYR A 61 -74.39 -24.97 -18.02
N LEU A 62 -74.16 -23.66 -17.90
CA LEU A 62 -73.89 -22.94 -16.64
C LEU A 62 -74.94 -23.17 -15.54
N VAL A 63 -76.23 -23.20 -15.89
CA VAL A 63 -77.33 -23.30 -14.91
C VAL A 63 -77.24 -24.59 -14.09
N ALA A 64 -76.74 -25.70 -14.66
CA ALA A 64 -76.53 -26.93 -13.91
C ALA A 64 -75.48 -26.77 -12.79
N TYR A 65 -74.41 -26.00 -13.03
CA TYR A 65 -73.41 -25.71 -12.00
C TYR A 65 -73.98 -24.80 -10.90
N GLU A 66 -74.78 -23.80 -11.25
CA GLU A 66 -75.48 -22.93 -10.28
C GLU A 66 -76.46 -23.73 -9.41
N LYS A 67 -77.18 -24.67 -10.01
CA LYS A 67 -78.08 -25.58 -9.28
C LYS A 67 -77.31 -26.49 -8.32
N LEU A 68 -76.17 -27.02 -8.74
CA LEU A 68 -75.32 -27.84 -7.88
C LEU A 68 -74.73 -27.05 -6.69
N THR A 69 -74.34 -25.78 -6.86
CA THR A 69 -73.87 -24.96 -5.74
C THR A 69 -74.99 -24.54 -4.79
N GLN A 70 -76.23 -24.35 -5.29
CA GLN A 70 -77.40 -24.09 -4.44
C GLN A 70 -77.81 -25.31 -3.61
N LEU A 71 -77.78 -26.51 -4.21
CA LEU A 71 -78.16 -27.77 -3.55
C LEU A 71 -77.06 -28.33 -2.64
N GLN A 72 -75.80 -28.04 -2.95
CA GLN A 72 -74.64 -28.46 -2.17
C GLN A 72 -73.74 -27.26 -1.84
N PRO A 73 -74.20 -26.30 -1.02
CA PRO A 73 -73.47 -25.07 -0.74
C PRO A 73 -72.14 -25.31 -0.01
N SER A 74 -72.01 -26.43 0.72
CA SER A 74 -70.78 -26.82 1.41
C SER A 74 -69.78 -27.59 0.53
N ASN A 75 -70.12 -27.89 -0.73
CA ASN A 75 -69.21 -28.60 -1.63
C ASN A 75 -68.37 -27.59 -2.44
N TRP A 76 -67.11 -27.40 -2.03
CA TRP A 76 -66.19 -26.47 -2.68
C TRP A 76 -65.87 -26.85 -4.14
N GLU A 77 -65.94 -28.13 -4.52
CA GLU A 77 -65.64 -28.59 -5.88
C GLU A 77 -66.66 -28.03 -6.88
N ASN A 78 -67.94 -27.99 -6.49
CA ASN A 78 -69.01 -27.41 -7.31
C ASN A 78 -68.79 -25.90 -7.51
N TRP A 79 -68.35 -25.19 -6.47
CA TRP A 79 -68.01 -23.76 -6.56
C TRP A 79 -66.80 -23.51 -7.46
N TYR A 80 -65.80 -24.39 -7.44
CA TYR A 80 -64.64 -24.29 -8.33
C TYR A 80 -65.03 -24.48 -9.79
N LEU A 81 -65.81 -25.53 -10.10
CA LEU A 81 -66.29 -25.82 -11.45
C LEU A 81 -67.19 -24.70 -11.99
N LEU A 82 -68.05 -24.13 -11.13
CA LEU A 82 -68.84 -22.95 -11.47
C LEU A 82 -67.93 -21.75 -11.81
N GLY A 83 -66.89 -21.51 -11.01
CA GLY A 83 -65.89 -20.47 -11.26
C GLY A 83 -65.20 -20.61 -12.62
N GLU A 84 -64.73 -21.81 -12.97
CA GLU A 84 -64.09 -22.07 -14.27
C GLU A 84 -65.04 -21.82 -15.44
N LYS A 85 -66.33 -22.18 -15.28
CA LYS A 85 -67.33 -21.98 -16.33
C LYS A 85 -67.74 -20.52 -16.48
N LEU A 86 -67.80 -19.77 -15.39
CA LEU A 86 -68.02 -18.33 -15.42
C LEU A 86 -66.81 -17.59 -16.04
N GLU A 87 -65.59 -18.01 -15.72
CA GLU A 87 -64.35 -17.50 -16.33
C GLU A 87 -64.36 -17.71 -17.84
N ALA A 88 -64.70 -18.92 -18.31
CA ALA A 88 -64.79 -19.22 -19.75
C ALA A 88 -65.84 -18.39 -20.50
N LYS A 89 -66.90 -17.95 -19.80
CA LYS A 89 -67.94 -17.06 -20.35
C LYS A 89 -67.60 -15.57 -20.24
N GLY A 90 -66.49 -15.21 -19.58
CA GLY A 90 -66.08 -13.83 -19.35
C GLY A 90 -66.83 -13.13 -18.20
N GLU A 91 -67.59 -13.86 -17.37
CA GLU A 91 -68.31 -13.31 -16.22
C GLU A 91 -67.39 -13.23 -14.99
N MET A 92 -66.38 -12.36 -15.07
CA MET A 92 -65.22 -12.34 -14.17
C MET A 92 -65.59 -12.09 -12.71
N GLU A 93 -66.51 -11.16 -12.41
CA GLU A 93 -66.91 -10.84 -11.04
C GLU A 93 -67.59 -12.03 -10.35
N ARG A 94 -68.41 -12.78 -11.09
CA ARG A 94 -69.08 -13.98 -10.57
C ARG A 94 -68.11 -15.15 -10.44
N ALA A 95 -67.13 -15.26 -11.35
CA ALA A 95 -66.06 -16.24 -11.23
C ALA A 95 -65.22 -15.98 -9.97
N ILE A 96 -64.83 -14.72 -9.71
CA ILE A 96 -64.14 -14.31 -8.48
C ILE A 96 -64.94 -14.69 -7.24
N ALA A 97 -66.24 -14.36 -7.19
CA ALA A 97 -67.10 -14.72 -6.07
C ALA A 97 -67.16 -16.25 -5.84
N SER A 98 -67.20 -17.02 -6.92
CA SER A 98 -67.20 -18.49 -6.86
C SER A 98 -65.88 -19.03 -6.32
N TYR A 99 -64.73 -18.52 -6.78
CA TYR A 99 -63.42 -18.91 -6.25
C TYR A 99 -63.20 -18.46 -4.80
N GLN A 100 -63.79 -17.33 -4.38
CA GLN A 100 -63.79 -16.91 -2.97
C GLN A 100 -64.60 -17.89 -2.09
N GLN A 101 -65.70 -18.45 -2.59
CA GLN A 101 -66.42 -19.53 -1.89
C GLN A 101 -65.58 -20.81 -1.80
N VAL A 102 -64.77 -21.11 -2.82
CA VAL A 102 -63.83 -22.25 -2.74
C VAL A 102 -62.87 -22.07 -1.57
N ILE A 103 -62.28 -20.88 -1.42
CA ILE A 103 -61.33 -20.57 -0.35
C ILE A 103 -62.00 -20.55 1.03
N SER A 104 -63.25 -20.09 1.14
CA SER A 104 -63.97 -20.10 2.41
C SER A 104 -64.30 -21.52 2.90
N LEU A 105 -64.60 -22.43 1.97
CA LEU A 105 -64.96 -23.82 2.26
C LEU A 105 -63.74 -24.75 2.36
N ASN A 106 -62.70 -24.50 1.57
CA ASN A 106 -61.44 -25.25 1.57
C ASN A 106 -60.22 -24.31 1.45
N PRO A 107 -59.76 -23.74 2.58
CA PRO A 107 -58.61 -22.83 2.61
C PRO A 107 -57.27 -23.44 2.16
N GLU A 108 -57.18 -24.76 1.99
CA GLU A 108 -55.96 -25.45 1.56
C GLU A 108 -55.91 -25.66 0.02
N TYR A 109 -56.97 -25.28 -0.68
CA TYR A 109 -57.07 -25.46 -2.13
C TYR A 109 -56.31 -24.36 -2.90
N LEU A 110 -55.01 -24.60 -3.12
CA LEU A 110 -54.07 -23.68 -3.76
C LEU A 110 -54.54 -23.13 -5.12
N VAL A 111 -55.18 -23.96 -5.96
CA VAL A 111 -55.58 -23.58 -7.32
C VAL A 111 -56.59 -22.42 -7.32
N ALA A 112 -57.46 -22.33 -6.31
CA ALA A 112 -58.38 -21.18 -6.19
C ALA A 112 -57.64 -19.86 -5.95
N TYR A 113 -56.56 -19.87 -5.16
CA TYR A 113 -55.73 -18.69 -4.95
C TYR A 113 -54.99 -18.29 -6.24
N GLU A 114 -54.46 -19.26 -6.99
CA GLU A 114 -53.84 -18.99 -8.30
C GLU A 114 -54.84 -18.35 -9.27
N LYS A 115 -56.06 -18.87 -9.35
CA LYS A 115 -57.15 -18.30 -10.15
C LYS A 115 -57.50 -16.88 -9.72
N LEU A 116 -57.60 -16.62 -8.42
CA LEU A 116 -57.84 -15.27 -7.91
C LEU A 116 -56.71 -14.29 -8.26
N THR A 117 -55.44 -14.71 -8.19
CA THR A 117 -54.31 -13.85 -8.58
C THR A 117 -54.27 -13.55 -10.08
N GLN A 118 -54.76 -14.47 -10.93
CA GLN A 118 -54.87 -14.26 -12.38
C GLN A 118 -56.00 -13.29 -12.74
N LEU A 119 -57.15 -13.41 -12.06
CA LEU A 119 -58.33 -12.58 -12.30
C LEU A 119 -58.23 -11.20 -11.65
N GLN A 120 -57.50 -11.10 -10.53
CA GLN A 120 -57.26 -9.86 -9.80
C GLN A 120 -55.75 -9.61 -9.63
N PRO A 121 -55.00 -9.36 -10.73
CA PRO A 121 -53.54 -9.25 -10.68
C PRO A 121 -53.05 -8.04 -9.88
N SER A 122 -53.88 -7.01 -9.70
CA SER A 122 -53.59 -5.83 -8.89
C SER A 122 -53.88 -6.00 -7.39
N ASN A 123 -54.54 -7.08 -6.98
CA ASN A 123 -54.84 -7.33 -5.57
C ASN A 123 -53.65 -8.02 -4.88
N TRP A 124 -52.84 -7.22 -4.19
CA TRP A 124 -51.64 -7.71 -3.50
C TRP A 124 -51.96 -8.69 -2.36
N GLU A 125 -53.13 -8.61 -1.73
CA GLU A 125 -53.53 -9.51 -0.63
C GLU A 125 -53.64 -10.96 -1.12
N ASN A 126 -54.23 -11.16 -2.30
CA ASN A 126 -54.32 -12.48 -2.94
C ASN A 126 -52.92 -13.07 -3.21
N TRP A 127 -51.98 -12.24 -3.67
CA TRP A 127 -50.59 -12.67 -3.90
C TRP A 127 -49.88 -13.02 -2.60
N TYR A 128 -50.13 -12.29 -1.51
CA TYR A 128 -49.54 -12.58 -0.21
C TYR A 128 -50.02 -13.91 0.34
N VAL A 129 -51.34 -14.14 0.36
CA VAL A 129 -51.92 -15.40 0.84
C VAL A 129 -51.50 -16.57 -0.05
N LEU A 130 -51.42 -16.38 -1.37
CA LEU A 130 -50.86 -17.40 -2.27
C LEU A 130 -49.42 -17.75 -1.88
N GLY A 131 -48.59 -16.74 -1.57
CA GLY A 131 -47.24 -16.92 -1.07
C GLY A 131 -47.18 -17.77 0.20
N GLU A 132 -48.03 -17.47 1.20
CA GLU A 132 -48.10 -18.25 2.45
C GLU A 132 -48.51 -19.71 2.21
N LYS A 133 -49.47 -19.95 1.31
CA LYS A 133 -49.91 -21.32 0.96
C LYS A 133 -48.84 -22.10 0.19
N LEU A 134 -48.09 -21.43 -0.68
CA LEU A 134 -46.95 -22.03 -1.38
C LEU A 134 -45.79 -22.34 -0.42
N GLU A 135 -45.51 -21.44 0.52
CA GLU A 135 -44.52 -21.63 1.59
C GLU A 135 -44.87 -22.85 2.46
N ALA A 136 -46.14 -22.95 2.90
CA ALA A 136 -46.62 -24.08 3.70
C ALA A 136 -46.51 -25.43 2.98
N LYS A 137 -46.61 -25.44 1.64
CA LYS A 137 -46.40 -26.62 0.79
C LYS A 137 -44.94 -26.92 0.48
N GLY A 138 -44.01 -26.03 0.86
CA GLY A 138 -42.58 -26.15 0.57
C GLY A 138 -42.19 -25.71 -0.85
N GLU A 139 -43.08 -25.07 -1.61
CA GLU A 139 -42.82 -24.56 -2.96
C GLU A 139 -42.13 -23.17 -2.90
N MET A 140 -40.93 -23.14 -2.33
CA MET A 140 -40.24 -21.91 -1.92
C MET A 140 -40.01 -20.92 -3.07
N GLU A 141 -39.61 -21.39 -4.25
CA GLU A 141 -39.35 -20.51 -5.40
C GLU A 141 -40.61 -19.77 -5.87
N ARG A 142 -41.74 -20.47 -5.87
CA ARG A 142 -43.03 -19.88 -6.23
C ARG A 142 -43.56 -18.96 -5.13
N ALA A 143 -43.33 -19.30 -3.87
CA ALA A 143 -43.65 -18.43 -2.74
C ALA A 143 -42.88 -17.11 -2.82
N ILE A 144 -41.56 -17.16 -3.09
CA ILE A 144 -40.72 -15.97 -3.32
C ILE A 144 -41.27 -15.13 -4.48
N ALA A 145 -41.64 -15.76 -5.61
CA ALA A 145 -42.21 -15.03 -6.74
C ALA A 145 -43.53 -14.34 -6.39
N ALA A 146 -44.41 -15.01 -5.64
CA ALA A 146 -45.68 -14.44 -5.16
C ALA A 146 -45.43 -13.25 -4.21
N TYR A 147 -44.52 -13.40 -3.25
CA TYR A 147 -44.14 -12.32 -2.34
C TYR A 147 -43.46 -11.13 -3.04
N GLN A 148 -42.64 -11.38 -4.08
CA GLN A 148 -42.08 -10.30 -4.90
C GLN A 148 -43.17 -9.52 -5.66
N LYS A 149 -44.26 -10.19 -6.06
CA LYS A 149 -45.42 -9.49 -6.63
C LYS A 149 -46.09 -8.58 -5.61
N VAL A 150 -46.20 -9.00 -4.36
CA VAL A 150 -46.70 -8.13 -3.27
C VAL A 150 -45.85 -6.87 -3.15
N ILE A 151 -44.51 -6.98 -3.12
CA ILE A 151 -43.62 -5.80 -3.09
C ILE A 151 -43.87 -4.87 -4.28
N SER A 152 -44.07 -5.42 -5.48
CA SER A 152 -44.31 -4.59 -6.68
C SER A 152 -45.65 -3.85 -6.67
N LEU A 153 -46.66 -4.40 -6.00
CA LEU A 153 -48.02 -3.86 -5.94
C LEU A 153 -48.24 -2.97 -4.72
N ASN A 154 -47.64 -3.32 -3.59
CA ASN A 154 -47.72 -2.61 -2.32
C ASN A 154 -46.35 -2.63 -1.61
N PRO A 155 -45.42 -1.74 -2.00
CA PRO A 155 -44.08 -1.70 -1.41
C PRO A 155 -44.07 -1.27 0.07
N GLU A 156 -45.16 -0.74 0.61
CA GLU A 156 -45.25 -0.33 2.01
C GLU A 156 -45.64 -1.50 2.94
N TYR A 157 -45.97 -2.66 2.39
CA TYR A 157 -46.41 -3.82 3.18
C TYR A 157 -45.23 -4.51 3.87
N LEU A 158 -44.94 -4.12 5.11
CA LEU A 158 -43.78 -4.58 5.86
C LEU A 158 -43.68 -6.11 6.00
N ALA A 159 -44.80 -6.80 6.25
CA ALA A 159 -44.81 -8.23 6.55
C ALA A 159 -44.29 -9.10 5.39
N VAL A 160 -44.40 -8.65 4.13
CA VAL A 160 -43.83 -9.42 3.01
C VAL A 160 -42.31 -9.36 2.96
N TYR A 161 -41.71 -8.27 3.42
CA TYR A 161 -40.25 -8.17 3.53
C TYR A 161 -39.72 -9.14 4.60
N GLU A 162 -40.39 -9.24 5.75
CA GLU A 162 -40.02 -10.20 6.81
C GLU A 162 -40.08 -11.64 6.29
N LYS A 163 -41.14 -12.00 5.55
CA LYS A 163 -41.27 -13.30 4.89
C LYS A 163 -40.16 -13.57 3.89
N LEU A 164 -39.88 -12.63 2.99
CA LEU A 164 -38.82 -12.79 2.01
C LEU A 164 -37.43 -12.85 2.65
N LEU A 165 -37.18 -12.13 3.74
CA LEU A 165 -35.91 -12.18 4.48
C LEU A 165 -35.72 -13.49 5.24
N GLN A 166 -36.80 -14.13 5.72
CA GLN A 166 -36.73 -15.49 6.26
C GLN A 166 -36.34 -16.51 5.19
N LEU A 167 -36.87 -16.36 3.98
CA LEU A 167 -36.58 -17.25 2.85
C LEU A 167 -35.23 -16.95 2.16
N GLN A 168 -34.79 -15.69 2.19
CA GLN A 168 -33.60 -15.19 1.52
C GLN A 168 -32.74 -14.32 2.48
N PRO A 169 -32.18 -14.91 3.55
CA PRO A 169 -31.47 -14.16 4.59
C PRO A 169 -30.17 -13.49 4.10
N ASP A 170 -29.61 -13.97 2.99
CA ASP A 170 -28.36 -13.46 2.39
C ASP A 170 -28.62 -12.44 1.26
N ASN A 171 -29.85 -11.94 1.12
CA ASN A 171 -30.20 -10.94 0.11
C ASN A 171 -30.01 -9.51 0.67
N TRP A 172 -28.83 -8.93 0.45
CA TRP A 172 -28.48 -7.59 0.91
C TRP A 172 -29.39 -6.48 0.35
N ASP A 173 -29.86 -6.60 -0.90
CA ASP A 173 -30.77 -5.61 -1.52
C ASP A 173 -32.13 -5.60 -0.82
N LEU A 174 -32.61 -6.79 -0.44
CA LEU A 174 -33.85 -6.93 0.32
C LEU A 174 -33.73 -6.38 1.74
N TRP A 175 -32.60 -6.61 2.43
CA TRP A 175 -32.33 -6.00 3.73
C TRP A 175 -32.32 -4.47 3.66
N ALA A 176 -31.74 -3.90 2.60
CA ALA A 176 -31.74 -2.46 2.40
C ALA A 176 -33.14 -1.89 2.12
N LYS A 177 -33.95 -2.58 1.29
CA LYS A 177 -35.34 -2.20 1.05
C LYS A 177 -36.19 -2.27 2.31
N PHE A 178 -35.98 -3.31 3.13
CA PHE A 178 -36.63 -3.44 4.43
C PHE A 178 -36.27 -2.26 5.36
N GLY A 179 -34.97 -1.89 5.40
CA GLY A 179 -34.51 -0.69 6.10
C GLY A 179 -35.23 0.58 5.64
N ASN A 180 -35.39 0.79 4.32
CA ASN A 180 -36.09 1.97 3.79
C ASN A 180 -37.54 2.06 4.26
N ILE A 181 -38.28 0.94 4.26
CA ILE A 181 -39.65 0.91 4.76
C ILE A 181 -39.70 1.19 6.26
N LEU A 182 -38.76 0.64 7.04
CA LEU A 182 -38.66 0.92 8.47
C LEU A 182 -38.39 2.40 8.76
N VAL A 183 -37.59 3.08 7.93
CA VAL A 183 -37.41 4.55 8.02
C VAL A 183 -38.73 5.29 7.77
N THR A 184 -39.48 4.93 6.71
CA THR A 184 -40.80 5.51 6.44
C THR A 184 -41.77 5.31 7.61
N LEU A 185 -41.70 4.16 8.28
CA LEU A 185 -42.48 3.82 9.47
C LEU A 185 -41.92 4.42 10.76
N LYS A 186 -40.84 5.22 10.70
CA LYS A 186 -40.15 5.83 11.85
C LYS A 186 -39.62 4.81 12.88
N ARG A 187 -39.30 3.60 12.44
CA ARG A 187 -38.68 2.52 13.23
C ARG A 187 -37.16 2.54 13.04
N GLU A 188 -36.52 3.63 13.45
CA GLU A 188 -35.12 3.92 13.13
C GLU A 188 -34.12 2.87 13.63
N ALA A 189 -34.28 2.37 14.86
CA ALA A 189 -33.36 1.38 15.43
C ALA A 189 -33.34 0.05 14.62
N GLU A 190 -34.50 -0.34 14.10
CA GLU A 190 -34.64 -1.53 13.27
C GLU A 190 -34.13 -1.28 11.86
N ALA A 191 -34.35 -0.08 11.32
CA ALA A 191 -33.77 0.32 10.03
C ALA A 191 -32.23 0.27 10.08
N ILE A 192 -31.62 0.79 11.14
CA ILE A 192 -30.16 0.71 11.37
C ILE A 192 -29.70 -0.75 11.34
N SER A 193 -30.39 -1.62 12.07
CA SER A 193 -30.06 -3.06 12.11
C SER A 193 -30.18 -3.71 10.72
N ALA A 194 -31.20 -3.36 9.94
CA ALA A 194 -31.40 -3.88 8.59
C ALA A 194 -30.30 -3.44 7.63
N TYR A 195 -29.89 -2.16 7.65
CA TYR A 195 -28.80 -1.67 6.82
C TYR A 195 -27.44 -2.25 7.23
N GLN A 196 -27.19 -2.41 8.54
CA GLN A 196 -25.98 -3.09 9.03
C GLN A 196 -25.91 -4.52 8.48
N ARG A 197 -27.03 -5.25 8.48
CA ARG A 197 -27.08 -6.59 7.91
C ARG A 197 -26.81 -6.60 6.41
N ALA A 198 -27.34 -5.63 5.66
CA ALA A 198 -27.04 -5.47 4.24
C ALA A 198 -25.53 -5.28 3.98
N ILE A 199 -24.85 -4.48 4.81
CA ILE A 199 -23.42 -4.21 4.73
C ILE A 199 -22.57 -5.44 5.12
N GLU A 200 -22.99 -6.20 6.12
CA GLU A 200 -22.32 -7.44 6.51
C GLU A 200 -22.29 -8.46 5.37
N ILE A 201 -23.40 -8.56 4.62
CA ILE A 201 -23.54 -9.46 3.48
C ILE A 201 -22.78 -8.91 2.26
N ASN A 202 -22.90 -7.61 1.98
CA ASN A 202 -22.20 -6.96 0.87
C ASN A 202 -21.49 -5.67 1.34
N PRO A 203 -20.21 -5.77 1.75
CA PRO A 203 -19.44 -4.63 2.23
C PRO A 203 -19.21 -3.51 1.22
N GLY A 204 -19.41 -3.76 -0.08
CA GLY A 204 -19.28 -2.77 -1.16
C GLY A 204 -20.57 -2.01 -1.49
N PHE A 205 -21.66 -2.26 -0.76
CA PHE A 205 -22.96 -1.66 -1.04
C PHE A 205 -23.10 -0.24 -0.47
N VAL A 206 -22.66 0.74 -1.27
CA VAL A 206 -22.62 2.17 -0.93
C VAL A 206 -23.95 2.73 -0.41
N GLN A 207 -25.09 2.35 -1.02
CA GLN A 207 -26.38 2.93 -0.65
C GLN A 207 -26.78 2.60 0.80
N ALA A 208 -26.44 1.42 1.34
CA ALA A 208 -26.73 1.11 2.74
C ALA A 208 -25.91 1.98 3.71
N TYR A 209 -24.65 2.30 3.37
CA TYR A 209 -23.85 3.23 4.15
C TYR A 209 -24.40 4.67 4.08
N GLU A 210 -24.82 5.12 2.90
CA GLU A 210 -25.45 6.45 2.73
C GLU A 210 -26.73 6.57 3.58
N MET A 211 -27.57 5.53 3.61
CA MET A 211 -28.78 5.51 4.45
C MET A 211 -28.45 5.46 5.96
N LEU A 212 -27.46 4.67 6.36
CA LEU A 212 -26.99 4.67 7.75
C LEU A 212 -26.43 6.02 8.18
N LEU A 213 -25.70 6.70 7.30
CA LEU A 213 -25.14 8.02 7.57
C LEU A 213 -26.24 9.09 7.72
N GLN A 214 -27.35 8.97 6.99
CA GLN A 214 -28.51 9.86 7.20
C GLN A 214 -29.10 9.70 8.62
N LEU A 215 -29.10 8.48 9.16
CA LEU A 215 -29.58 8.18 10.51
C LEU A 215 -28.53 8.47 11.59
N GLN A 216 -27.24 8.38 11.25
CA GLN A 216 -26.10 8.57 12.15
C GLN A 216 -24.99 9.44 11.50
N PRO A 217 -25.22 10.75 11.30
CA PRO A 217 -24.33 11.61 10.50
C PRO A 217 -22.88 11.71 11.00
N ASP A 218 -22.68 11.63 12.32
CA ASP A 218 -21.37 11.80 12.95
C ASP A 218 -20.67 10.46 13.25
N ASN A 219 -21.18 9.35 12.71
CA ASN A 219 -20.59 8.03 12.95
C ASN A 219 -19.35 7.80 12.06
N TRP A 220 -18.19 7.99 12.68
CA TRP A 220 -16.88 7.87 12.03
C TRP A 220 -16.60 6.50 11.41
N ASP A 221 -17.11 5.39 12.00
CA ASP A 221 -16.91 4.03 11.46
C ASP A 221 -17.68 3.84 10.15
N ILE A 222 -18.90 4.39 10.06
CA ILE A 222 -19.70 4.39 8.83
C ILE A 222 -19.00 5.22 7.76
N LEU A 223 -18.55 6.44 8.09
CA LEU A 223 -17.82 7.31 7.15
C LEU A 223 -16.56 6.61 6.61
N PHE A 224 -15.76 5.99 7.48
CA PHE A 224 -14.55 5.27 7.08
C PHE A 224 -14.85 4.10 6.13
N ARG A 225 -15.86 3.28 6.45
CA ARG A 225 -16.27 2.15 5.60
C ARG A 225 -16.88 2.60 4.28
N LEU A 226 -17.65 3.69 4.29
CA LEU A 226 -18.20 4.31 3.07
C LEU A 226 -17.08 4.79 2.15
N SER A 227 -16.04 5.44 2.68
CA SER A 227 -14.86 5.82 1.88
C SER A 227 -14.21 4.59 1.23
N ASN A 228 -14.00 3.50 1.99
CA ASN A 228 -13.42 2.27 1.45
C ASN A 228 -14.30 1.63 0.37
N ALA A 229 -15.63 1.68 0.50
CA ALA A 229 -16.55 1.21 -0.53
C ALA A 229 -16.46 2.07 -1.81
N HIS A 230 -16.34 3.40 -1.67
CA HIS A 230 -16.12 4.30 -2.81
C HIS A 230 -14.76 4.11 -3.49
N ALA A 231 -13.72 3.79 -2.72
CA ALA A 231 -12.39 3.45 -3.22
C ALA A 231 -12.44 2.19 -4.13
N GLN A 232 -13.15 1.14 -3.70
CA GLN A 232 -13.35 -0.07 -4.52
C GLN A 232 -14.07 0.20 -5.84
N GLN A 233 -14.94 1.22 -5.86
CA GLN A 233 -15.66 1.64 -7.07
C GLN A 233 -14.87 2.64 -7.94
N ASN A 234 -13.63 2.98 -7.57
CA ASN A 234 -12.79 4.00 -8.24
C ASN A 234 -13.45 5.39 -8.32
N THR A 235 -14.28 5.72 -7.33
CA THR A 235 -15.02 7.01 -7.25
C THR A 235 -14.31 8.03 -6.36
N TRP A 236 -13.05 8.30 -6.67
CA TRP A 236 -12.11 9.11 -5.87
C TRP A 236 -12.61 10.51 -5.48
N LYS A 237 -13.50 11.15 -6.26
CA LYS A 237 -14.05 12.47 -5.90
C LYS A 237 -14.90 12.43 -4.63
N LYS A 238 -15.81 11.44 -4.54
CA LYS A 238 -16.67 11.25 -3.36
C LYS A 238 -15.84 10.78 -2.17
N GLU A 239 -14.88 9.88 -2.42
CA GLU A 239 -13.96 9.38 -1.41
C GLU A 239 -13.19 10.51 -0.70
N ILE A 240 -12.63 11.46 -1.46
CA ILE A 240 -11.92 12.62 -0.90
C ILE A 240 -12.85 13.45 0.01
N GLU A 241 -14.07 13.74 -0.45
CA GLU A 241 -15.06 14.51 0.33
C GLU A 241 -15.41 13.83 1.67
N ILE A 242 -15.59 12.51 1.65
CA ILE A 242 -15.89 11.74 2.87
C ILE A 242 -14.71 11.74 3.84
N TYR A 243 -13.48 11.60 3.34
CA TYR A 243 -12.29 11.67 4.18
C TYR A 243 -12.04 13.07 4.75
N GLU A 244 -12.30 14.13 3.98
CA GLU A 244 -12.24 15.52 4.49
C GLU A 244 -13.24 15.72 5.65
N ASN A 245 -14.46 15.18 5.53
CA ASN A 245 -15.44 15.17 6.61
C ASN A 245 -14.94 14.35 7.82
N LEU A 246 -14.39 13.16 7.59
CA LEU A 246 -13.86 12.30 8.66
C LEU A 246 -12.74 12.99 9.47
N ILE A 247 -11.85 13.74 8.80
CA ILE A 247 -10.79 14.53 9.46
C ILE A 247 -11.38 15.66 10.31
N SER A 248 -12.48 16.28 9.87
CA SER A 248 -13.14 17.33 10.65
C SER A 248 -13.69 16.81 11.98
N ILE A 249 -14.14 15.55 12.02
CA ILE A 249 -14.66 14.88 13.22
C ILE A 249 -13.52 14.30 14.06
N LYS A 250 -12.56 13.61 13.43
CA LYS A 250 -11.40 12.97 14.08
C LYS A 250 -10.09 13.36 13.39
N PRO A 251 -9.48 14.50 13.78
CA PRO A 251 -8.29 15.03 13.12
C PRO A 251 -7.01 14.21 13.38
N ASN A 252 -6.98 13.37 14.41
CA ASN A 252 -5.76 12.66 14.85
C ASN A 252 -5.68 11.20 14.38
N LEU A 253 -6.57 10.75 13.49
CA LEU A 253 -6.52 9.38 12.97
C LEU A 253 -5.53 9.31 11.79
N ALA A 254 -4.32 8.80 12.05
CA ALA A 254 -3.23 8.74 11.07
C ALA A 254 -3.62 7.94 9.81
N GLU A 255 -4.37 6.85 9.98
CA GLU A 255 -4.90 6.01 8.91
C GLU A 255 -5.80 6.82 7.95
N THR A 256 -6.59 7.76 8.46
CA THR A 256 -7.46 8.61 7.63
C THR A 256 -6.65 9.57 6.76
N HIS A 257 -5.63 10.21 7.31
CA HIS A 257 -4.76 11.12 6.53
C HIS A 257 -4.00 10.36 5.44
N TYR A 258 -3.59 9.13 5.71
CA TYR A 258 -2.95 8.28 4.71
C TYR A 258 -3.90 7.87 3.58
N GLU A 259 -5.09 7.36 3.90
CA GLU A 259 -6.03 6.95 2.85
C GLU A 259 -6.54 8.16 2.05
N LEU A 260 -6.73 9.33 2.68
CA LEU A 260 -7.00 10.58 1.98
C LEU A 260 -5.86 10.95 1.01
N ALA A 261 -4.61 10.92 1.48
CA ALA A 261 -3.45 11.21 0.65
C ALA A 261 -3.37 10.24 -0.55
N LYS A 262 -3.66 8.96 -0.35
CA LYS A 262 -3.73 7.95 -1.41
C LYS A 262 -4.86 8.21 -2.41
N ALA A 263 -6.05 8.60 -1.95
CA ALA A 263 -7.16 8.99 -2.82
C ALA A 263 -6.82 10.24 -3.66
N ILE A 264 -6.18 11.24 -3.04
CA ILE A 264 -5.70 12.45 -3.73
C ILE A 264 -4.60 12.11 -4.74
N ALA A 265 -3.69 11.20 -4.42
CA ALA A 265 -2.65 10.73 -5.32
C ALA A 265 -3.25 10.13 -6.61
N GLN A 266 -4.29 9.31 -6.48
CA GLN A 266 -5.01 8.75 -7.62
C GLN A 266 -5.65 9.83 -8.50
N SER A 267 -6.09 10.95 -7.90
CA SER A 267 -6.60 12.11 -8.63
C SER A 267 -5.51 12.94 -9.35
N ARG A 268 -4.23 12.59 -9.19
CA ARG A 268 -3.03 13.28 -9.73
C ARG A 268 -2.93 14.76 -9.35
N LYS A 269 -3.46 15.14 -8.18
CA LYS A 269 -3.40 16.52 -7.66
C LYS A 269 -2.29 16.64 -6.62
N PHE A 270 -1.07 16.87 -7.09
CA PHE A 270 0.13 16.89 -6.26
C PHE A 270 0.10 17.96 -5.13
N ASP A 271 -0.37 19.17 -5.41
CA ASP A 271 -0.44 20.22 -4.36
C ASP A 271 -1.41 19.88 -3.23
N GLN A 272 -2.54 19.23 -3.56
CA GLN A 272 -3.49 18.77 -2.53
C GLN A 272 -2.93 17.58 -1.75
N PHE A 273 -2.12 16.73 -2.40
CA PHE A 273 -1.48 15.58 -1.77
C PHE A 273 -0.55 16.02 -0.64
N ILE A 274 0.37 16.95 -0.91
CA ILE A 274 1.38 17.39 0.07
C ILE A 274 0.73 18.08 1.28
N ASN A 275 -0.32 18.87 1.03
CA ASN A 275 -1.06 19.55 2.09
C ASN A 275 -1.83 18.60 3.01
N ASN A 276 -2.37 17.50 2.47
CA ASN A 276 -3.20 16.54 3.23
C ASN A 276 -2.42 15.32 3.74
N SER A 277 -1.15 15.17 3.36
CA SER A 277 -0.24 14.13 3.88
C SER A 277 0.25 14.45 5.30
N LYS A 278 -0.67 14.78 6.22
CA LYS A 278 -0.37 15.13 7.62
C LYS A 278 -0.45 13.89 8.49
N ILE A 279 0.61 13.10 8.50
CA ILE A 279 0.73 11.93 9.38
C ILE A 279 1.57 12.28 10.59
N ASP A 280 1.15 11.82 11.77
CA ASP A 280 2.04 11.79 12.94
C ASP A 280 3.13 10.72 12.73
N VAL A 281 4.26 11.16 12.17
CA VAL A 281 5.38 10.31 11.80
C VAL A 281 5.97 9.58 13.01
N THR A 282 5.81 10.11 14.23
CA THR A 282 6.35 9.50 15.45
C THR A 282 5.67 8.17 15.77
N THR A 283 4.39 8.05 15.42
CA THR A 283 3.58 6.84 15.68
C THR A 283 3.57 5.86 14.51
N LYS A 284 3.69 6.36 13.27
CA LYS A 284 3.59 5.57 12.03
C LYS A 284 4.67 5.97 11.01
N PRO A 285 5.96 5.71 11.27
CA PRO A 285 7.05 6.11 10.39
C PRO A 285 7.03 5.40 9.02
N ASP A 286 6.55 4.16 8.95
CA ASP A 286 6.45 3.41 7.68
C ASP A 286 5.43 4.05 6.73
N LEU A 287 4.34 4.59 7.28
CA LEU A 287 3.30 5.27 6.52
C LEU A 287 3.80 6.57 5.87
N ALA A 288 4.66 7.30 6.58
CA ALA A 288 5.33 8.48 6.04
C ALA A 288 6.26 8.12 4.87
N LYS A 289 6.97 6.98 4.94
CA LYS A 289 7.80 6.51 3.83
C LYS A 289 6.98 6.15 2.61
N GLU A 290 5.88 5.44 2.81
CA GLU A 290 4.95 5.10 1.71
C GLU A 290 4.39 6.35 1.04
N LEU A 291 3.95 7.34 1.82
CA LEU A 291 3.50 8.62 1.26
C LEU A 291 4.61 9.35 0.50
N ARG A 292 5.85 9.33 0.99
CA ARG A 292 6.99 9.94 0.28
C ARG A 292 7.24 9.26 -1.07
N HIS A 293 7.19 7.93 -1.13
CA HIS A 293 7.30 7.19 -2.39
C HIS A 293 6.17 7.53 -3.35
N LEU A 294 4.94 7.65 -2.83
CA LEU A 294 3.80 8.05 -3.64
C LEU A 294 3.94 9.49 -4.16
N ALA A 295 4.44 10.40 -3.32
CA ALA A 295 4.76 11.76 -3.69
C ALA A 295 5.79 11.80 -4.82
N GLU A 296 6.86 11.02 -4.72
CA GLU A 296 7.90 10.93 -5.74
C GLU A 296 7.37 10.41 -7.08
N GLN A 297 6.46 9.43 -7.07
CA GLN A 297 5.80 8.92 -8.28
C GLN A 297 4.90 9.95 -8.96
N LEU A 298 4.30 10.85 -8.18
CA LEU A 298 3.44 11.92 -8.69
C LEU A 298 4.25 13.12 -9.17
N SER A 299 5.43 13.34 -8.57
CA SER A 299 6.28 14.49 -8.80
C SER A 299 6.74 14.56 -10.25
N LYS A 300 6.60 15.74 -10.86
CA LYS A 300 7.25 16.11 -12.13
C LYS A 300 8.61 16.77 -11.88
N ASP A 301 9.41 16.94 -12.93
CA ASP A 301 10.76 17.53 -12.87
C ASP A 301 10.86 18.90 -12.15
N ASN A 302 9.75 19.63 -12.02
CA ASN A 302 9.69 20.95 -11.36
C ASN A 302 9.03 20.97 -9.97
N GLU A 303 8.67 19.81 -9.41
CA GLU A 303 7.91 19.66 -8.15
C GLU A 303 8.79 19.27 -6.94
N SER A 304 10.10 19.37 -7.11
CA SER A 304 11.14 19.16 -6.09
C SER A 304 10.94 20.00 -4.82
N LYS A 305 10.36 21.19 -4.93
CA LYS A 305 10.16 22.12 -3.80
C LYS A 305 9.14 21.62 -2.79
N GLN A 306 8.00 21.11 -3.23
CA GLN A 306 6.99 20.58 -2.31
C GLN A 306 7.45 19.27 -1.67
N LEU A 307 8.24 18.44 -2.38
CA LEU A 307 8.89 17.26 -1.79
C LEU A 307 9.88 17.65 -0.69
N ILE A 308 10.70 18.68 -0.91
CA ILE A 308 11.60 19.20 0.13
C ILE A 308 10.81 19.70 1.34
N GLU A 309 9.68 20.38 1.15
CA GLU A 309 8.82 20.82 2.25
C GLU A 309 8.23 19.64 3.04
N TYR A 310 7.80 18.59 2.33
CA TYR A 310 7.33 17.36 2.95
C TYR A 310 8.43 16.69 3.77
N ASP A 311 9.61 16.44 3.17
CA ASP A 311 10.74 15.81 3.85
C ASP A 311 11.18 16.65 5.06
N GLN A 312 11.18 17.97 4.95
CA GLN A 312 11.51 18.87 6.06
C GLN A 312 10.54 18.73 7.23
N ARG A 313 9.23 18.71 6.99
CA ARG A 313 8.20 18.51 8.04
C ARG A 313 8.35 17.14 8.71
N VAL A 314 8.69 16.12 7.94
CA VAL A 314 8.97 14.78 8.47
C VAL A 314 10.21 14.78 9.36
N ILE A 315 11.30 15.42 8.92
CA ILE A 315 12.55 15.51 9.69
C ILE A 315 12.37 16.28 11.00
N GLU A 316 11.56 17.35 11.00
CA GLU A 316 11.27 18.16 12.20
C GLU A 316 10.56 17.34 13.30
N THR A 317 9.76 16.34 12.91
CA THR A 317 9.02 15.46 13.84
C THR A 317 9.75 14.15 14.12
N TYR A 318 10.52 13.64 13.16
CA TYR A 318 11.25 12.38 13.24
C TYR A 318 12.71 12.54 12.77
N PRO A 319 13.57 13.16 13.59
CA PRO A 319 14.94 13.56 13.20
C PRO A 319 15.93 12.39 13.13
N TYR A 320 15.49 11.15 13.34
CA TYR A 320 16.33 9.96 13.35
C TYR A 320 16.19 9.11 12.08
N SER A 321 15.52 9.62 11.03
CA SER A 321 15.44 8.94 9.74
C SER A 321 16.58 9.32 8.80
N SER A 322 17.54 8.41 8.61
CA SER A 322 18.60 8.62 7.61
C SER A 322 18.07 8.76 6.18
N GLU A 323 16.94 8.12 5.89
CA GLU A 323 16.35 8.08 4.55
C GLU A 323 15.80 9.44 4.13
N PHE A 324 15.02 10.11 4.97
CA PHE A 324 14.48 11.45 4.66
C PHE A 324 15.58 12.49 4.50
N PHE A 325 16.60 12.47 5.36
CA PHE A 325 17.78 13.33 5.20
C PHE A 325 18.50 13.07 3.88
N TRP A 326 18.66 11.81 3.49
CA TRP A 326 19.31 11.44 2.23
C TRP A 326 18.52 11.96 1.02
N GLU A 327 17.22 11.70 0.99
CA GLU A 327 16.32 12.10 -0.09
C GLU A 327 16.24 13.62 -0.25
N MET A 328 16.07 14.34 0.87
CA MET A 328 16.11 15.79 0.87
C MET A 328 17.45 16.33 0.36
N GLY A 329 18.57 15.69 0.73
CA GLY A 329 19.90 16.01 0.20
C GLY A 329 19.98 15.89 -1.33
N ARG A 330 19.42 14.83 -1.91
CA ARG A 330 19.37 14.65 -3.38
C ARG A 330 18.54 15.73 -4.06
N LEU A 331 17.35 16.01 -3.54
CA LEU A 331 16.45 17.04 -4.09
C LEU A 331 17.08 18.44 -4.03
N LEU A 332 17.72 18.77 -2.90
CA LEU A 332 18.45 20.02 -2.74
C LEU A 332 19.62 20.15 -3.73
N LEU A 333 20.31 19.05 -4.03
CA LEU A 333 21.38 19.05 -5.02
C LEU A 333 20.85 19.30 -6.44
N MET A 334 19.70 18.73 -6.80
CA MET A 334 19.02 19.01 -8.08
C MET A 334 18.61 20.49 -8.20
N GLU A 335 18.18 21.09 -7.09
CA GLU A 335 17.87 22.53 -6.98
C GLU A 335 19.12 23.43 -6.91
N SER A 336 20.32 22.89 -7.14
CA SER A 336 21.60 23.60 -7.03
C SER A 336 21.88 24.20 -5.63
N LYS A 337 21.26 23.67 -4.57
CA LYS A 337 21.44 24.09 -3.17
C LYS A 337 22.50 23.20 -2.48
N GLN A 338 23.72 23.25 -2.98
CA GLN A 338 24.82 22.37 -2.59
C GLN A 338 25.10 22.36 -1.08
N GLU A 339 25.15 23.53 -0.43
CA GLU A 339 25.45 23.65 1.00
C GLU A 339 24.42 22.92 1.87
N ARG A 340 23.12 23.14 1.59
CA ARG A 340 22.05 22.45 2.31
C ARG A 340 22.06 20.95 2.01
N ALA A 341 22.40 20.56 0.78
CA ALA A 341 22.52 19.15 0.42
C ALA A 341 23.62 18.45 1.23
N MET A 342 24.81 19.04 1.32
CA MET A 342 25.93 18.49 2.11
C MET A 342 25.56 18.26 3.57
N PHE A 343 24.90 19.24 4.21
CA PHE A 343 24.42 19.09 5.58
C PHE A 343 23.48 17.89 5.75
N ASN A 344 22.55 17.72 4.81
CA ASN A 344 21.57 16.64 4.84
C ASN A 344 22.22 15.26 4.63
N PHE A 345 23.17 15.13 3.70
CA PHE A 345 23.93 13.90 3.54
C PHE A 345 24.76 13.56 4.78
N TYR A 346 25.44 14.54 5.37
CA TYR A 346 26.14 14.36 6.64
C TYR A 346 25.20 13.84 7.73
N LYS A 347 24.03 14.45 7.92
CA LYS A 347 23.04 13.99 8.91
C LYS A 347 22.54 12.57 8.63
N SER A 348 22.28 12.24 7.37
CA SER A 348 21.93 10.88 6.97
C SER A 348 23.00 9.87 7.37
N ASN A 349 24.27 10.14 7.04
CA ASN A 349 25.39 9.25 7.30
C ASN A 349 25.70 9.14 8.79
N GLN A 350 25.59 10.24 9.54
CA GLN A 350 25.70 10.27 10.99
C GLN A 350 24.66 9.34 11.65
N ILE A 351 23.40 9.42 11.21
CA ILE A 351 22.34 8.53 11.72
C ILE A 351 22.64 7.08 11.38
N LYS A 352 23.02 6.77 10.13
CA LYS A 352 23.40 5.40 9.72
C LYS A 352 24.55 4.86 10.56
N PHE A 353 25.57 5.68 10.78
CA PHE A 353 26.73 5.33 11.59
C PHE A 353 26.31 4.91 13.02
N TYR A 354 25.52 5.73 13.71
CA TYR A 354 25.04 5.38 15.06
C TYR A 354 24.09 4.18 15.07
N GLN A 355 23.25 4.01 14.05
CA GLN A 355 22.40 2.83 13.91
C GLN A 355 23.21 1.54 13.73
N MET A 356 24.33 1.58 12.99
CA MET A 356 25.25 0.46 12.85
C MET A 356 25.95 0.15 14.18
N LEU A 357 26.46 1.17 14.88
CA LEU A 357 27.08 0.99 16.19
C LEU A 357 26.11 0.36 17.20
N ALA A 358 24.85 0.79 17.23
CA ALA A 358 23.82 0.23 18.10
C ALA A 358 23.54 -1.27 17.83
N LYS A 359 23.84 -1.76 16.62
CA LYS A 359 23.76 -3.19 16.24
C LYS A 359 25.06 -3.96 16.50
N GLY A 360 26.11 -3.30 16.99
CA GLY A 360 27.45 -3.87 17.14
C GLY A 360 28.22 -3.99 15.81
N GLU A 361 27.69 -3.45 14.73
CA GLU A 361 28.34 -3.45 13.42
C GLU A 361 29.47 -2.40 13.38
N LEU A 362 30.43 -2.59 12.46
CA LEU A 362 31.47 -1.61 12.20
C LEU A 362 31.07 -0.78 10.98
N GLY A 363 31.00 0.54 11.16
CA GLY A 363 30.92 1.48 10.04
C GLY A 363 32.17 1.42 9.15
N ALA A 364 32.13 2.10 8.00
CA ALA A 364 33.31 2.21 7.15
C ALA A 364 34.39 3.09 7.79
N ILE A 365 35.65 2.63 7.76
CA ILE A 365 36.81 3.35 8.28
C ILE A 365 37.57 3.95 7.10
N PHE A 366 37.60 5.26 7.01
CA PHE A 366 38.31 6.00 5.97
C PHE A 366 39.59 6.63 6.51
N VAL A 367 40.69 6.36 5.81
CA VAL A 367 42.02 6.89 6.09
C VAL A 367 42.61 7.50 4.82
N CYS A 368 42.83 8.80 4.82
CA CYS A 368 43.64 9.49 3.83
C CYS A 368 45.08 9.57 4.37
N SER A 369 46.08 9.20 3.58
CA SER A 369 47.47 9.22 4.05
C SER A 369 48.42 9.78 3.02
N LEU A 370 49.41 10.55 3.45
CA LEU A 370 50.54 10.96 2.61
C LEU A 370 51.84 10.90 3.43
N PRO A 371 52.91 10.24 2.95
CA PRO A 371 53.09 9.59 1.66
C PRO A 371 52.53 8.14 1.65
N LYS A 372 52.63 7.42 0.51
CA LYS A 372 52.20 5.99 0.38
C LYS A 372 52.90 4.99 1.32
N SER A 373 53.85 5.45 2.13
CA SER A 373 54.57 4.60 3.07
C SER A 373 53.66 4.19 4.24
N ALA A 374 53.67 2.91 4.60
CA ALA A 374 52.77 2.27 5.58
C ALA A 374 51.28 2.20 5.23
N THR A 375 50.81 2.70 4.08
CA THR A 375 49.41 2.61 3.66
C THR A 375 48.87 1.18 3.66
N ILE A 376 49.64 0.25 3.08
CA ILE A 376 49.30 -1.19 3.07
C ILE A 376 49.29 -1.74 4.49
N TYR A 377 50.24 -1.32 5.33
CA TYR A 377 50.31 -1.78 6.71
C TYR A 377 49.13 -1.28 7.55
N ILE A 378 48.73 -0.01 7.38
CA ILE A 378 47.57 0.57 8.06
C ILE A 378 46.30 -0.15 7.62
N SER A 379 46.13 -0.36 6.31
CA SER A 379 44.99 -1.09 5.74
C SER A 379 44.92 -2.53 6.26
N ASP A 380 46.00 -3.30 6.11
CA ASP A 380 46.10 -4.68 6.60
C ASP A 380 45.90 -4.77 8.12
N GLY A 381 46.45 -3.81 8.87
CA GLY A 381 46.33 -3.75 10.32
C GLY A 381 44.89 -3.54 10.78
N LEU A 382 44.15 -2.63 10.14
CA LEU A 382 42.72 -2.43 10.42
C LEU A 382 41.90 -3.65 10.00
N LEU A 383 42.12 -4.18 8.79
CA LEU A 383 41.38 -5.33 8.27
C LEU A 383 41.59 -6.58 9.14
N LYS A 384 42.84 -6.96 9.41
CA LYS A 384 43.17 -8.13 10.22
C LYS A 384 42.82 -7.92 11.68
N GLY A 385 43.13 -6.73 12.22
CA GLY A 385 42.88 -6.42 13.62
C GLY A 385 41.40 -6.42 13.98
N LEU A 386 40.54 -5.96 13.08
CA LEU A 386 39.07 -5.98 13.26
C LEU A 386 38.39 -7.23 12.70
N ASN A 387 39.16 -8.20 12.18
CA ASN A 387 38.66 -9.41 11.52
C ASN A 387 37.61 -9.10 10.42
N LEU A 388 37.87 -8.06 9.63
CA LEU A 388 37.01 -7.65 8.52
C LEU A 388 37.37 -8.44 7.25
N PRO A 389 36.36 -8.81 6.42
CA PRO A 389 36.63 -9.41 5.12
C PRO A 389 37.50 -8.46 4.29
N GLY A 390 38.50 -9.01 3.61
CA GLY A 390 39.41 -8.25 2.76
C GLY A 390 38.69 -7.65 1.55
N LEU A 391 37.98 -6.55 1.75
CA LEU A 391 37.37 -5.75 0.69
C LEU A 391 38.35 -4.65 0.31
N SER A 392 39.31 -4.98 -0.56
CA SER A 392 39.98 -3.98 -1.38
C SER A 392 39.09 -3.71 -2.58
N LEU A 393 38.07 -2.89 -2.39
CA LEU A 393 37.41 -2.25 -3.52
C LEU A 393 38.20 -0.99 -3.83
N ASN A 394 38.67 -0.85 -5.06
CA ASN A 394 39.13 0.45 -5.55
C ASN A 394 37.90 1.34 -5.75
N ILE A 395 37.47 2.08 -4.73
CA ILE A 395 36.79 3.34 -5.05
C ILE A 395 37.92 4.25 -5.54
N ASN A 396 37.95 4.51 -6.83
CA ASN A 396 38.86 5.48 -7.44
C ASN A 396 38.45 6.90 -7.04
N ILE A 397 38.57 7.24 -5.75
CA ILE A 397 38.44 8.60 -5.26
C ILE A 397 39.74 9.35 -5.58
N GLY A 398 39.83 9.88 -6.80
CA GLY A 398 40.82 10.89 -7.15
C GLY A 398 42.26 10.51 -6.85
N GLU A 399 42.73 9.38 -7.40
CA GLU A 399 44.17 9.10 -7.47
C GLU A 399 44.85 10.14 -8.38
N ILE A 400 45.25 11.25 -7.76
CA ILE A 400 46.18 12.28 -8.22
C ILE A 400 45.77 13.02 -9.52
N ASN A 401 45.29 14.25 -9.31
CA ASN A 401 44.62 15.23 -10.19
C ASN A 401 43.23 14.85 -10.65
N ASP A 402 42.23 15.52 -10.05
CA ASP A 402 40.93 15.95 -10.62
C ASP A 402 40.13 14.96 -11.47
N PHE A 403 40.50 13.69 -11.47
CA PHE A 403 39.97 12.71 -12.39
C PHE A 403 38.94 11.81 -11.71
N TYR A 404 37.71 11.98 -12.22
CA TYR A 404 36.63 11.01 -12.26
C TYR A 404 35.81 10.78 -10.97
N LEU A 405 34.96 11.75 -10.66
CA LEU A 405 33.54 11.48 -10.38
C LEU A 405 32.73 12.52 -11.14
N ASN A 406 32.43 12.21 -12.41
CA ASN A 406 31.69 13.12 -13.28
C ASN A 406 30.22 13.16 -12.86
N LEU A 407 29.76 14.29 -12.30
CA LEU A 407 28.34 14.56 -12.01
C LEU A 407 27.44 14.41 -13.23
N SER A 408 28.00 14.40 -14.45
CA SER A 408 27.24 14.11 -15.68
C SER A 408 26.66 12.69 -15.75
N TYR A 409 26.99 11.78 -14.82
CA TYR A 409 26.41 10.43 -14.73
C TYR A 409 25.80 10.16 -13.35
N PRO A 410 24.62 10.72 -13.04
CA PRO A 410 24.02 10.69 -11.70
C PRO A 410 23.81 9.27 -11.13
N GLU A 411 23.46 8.28 -11.95
CA GLU A 411 23.33 6.88 -11.46
C GLU A 411 24.67 6.24 -11.06
N LYS A 412 25.75 6.52 -11.80
CA LYS A 412 27.08 5.99 -11.45
C LYS A 412 27.61 6.68 -10.20
N PHE A 413 27.37 7.98 -10.06
CA PHE A 413 27.66 8.75 -8.86
C PHE A 413 26.89 8.19 -7.65
N TYR A 414 25.58 7.98 -7.79
CA TYR A 414 24.71 7.41 -6.76
C TYR A 414 25.15 6.01 -6.31
N ASN A 415 25.44 5.11 -7.25
CA ASN A 415 25.92 3.76 -6.96
C ASN A 415 27.31 3.76 -6.32
N SER A 416 28.18 4.72 -6.67
CA SER A 416 29.50 4.86 -6.07
C SER A 416 29.42 5.36 -4.62
N ILE A 417 28.52 6.30 -4.34
CA ILE A 417 28.29 6.78 -2.97
C ILE A 417 27.68 5.68 -2.11
N ASN A 418 26.62 5.00 -2.57
CA ASN A 418 25.97 3.97 -1.76
C ASN A 418 26.91 2.82 -1.38
N ARG A 419 27.88 2.48 -2.24
CA ARG A 419 28.92 1.47 -1.94
C ARG A 419 30.02 1.97 -0.99
N ALA A 420 30.30 3.27 -0.96
CA ALA A 420 31.30 3.87 -0.07
C ALA A 420 30.88 3.82 1.41
N VAL A 421 29.57 3.86 1.67
CA VAL A 421 29.00 3.86 3.03
C VAL A 421 28.91 2.45 3.63
N THR A 422 28.92 1.41 2.79
CA THR A 422 28.74 0.01 3.23
C THR A 422 30.08 -0.63 3.60
N SER A 423 30.38 -0.68 4.91
CA SER A 423 31.37 -1.53 5.61
C SER A 423 32.73 -1.79 4.92
N GLY A 424 33.82 -1.35 5.54
CA GLY A 424 35.17 -1.69 5.09
C GLY A 424 36.24 -0.73 5.60
N VAL A 425 37.49 -1.02 5.25
CA VAL A 425 38.64 -0.14 5.48
C VAL A 425 39.09 0.46 4.15
N TRP A 426 39.07 1.78 4.07
CA TRP A 426 39.37 2.53 2.86
C TRP A 426 40.60 3.39 3.12
N VAL A 427 41.73 3.06 2.46
CA VAL A 427 42.97 3.83 2.61
C VAL A 427 43.34 4.46 1.27
N HIS A 428 43.31 5.81 1.21
CA HIS A 428 43.49 6.60 0.00
C HIS A 428 44.58 7.68 0.14
N HIS A 429 44.94 8.29 -0.99
CA HIS A 429 45.91 9.40 -1.09
C HIS A 429 45.27 10.69 -1.61
N THR A 430 43.94 10.78 -1.51
CA THR A 430 43.12 11.84 -2.09
C THR A 430 43.60 13.23 -1.64
N ASN A 431 43.66 14.19 -2.58
CA ASN A 431 43.98 15.58 -2.26
C ASN A 431 42.75 16.35 -1.77
N PRO A 432 42.92 17.36 -0.90
CA PRO A 432 41.81 18.20 -0.42
C PRO A 432 41.42 19.27 -1.45
N SER A 433 41.07 18.88 -2.69
CA SER A 433 40.45 19.81 -3.64
C SER A 433 39.03 20.14 -3.21
N GLU A 434 38.50 21.27 -3.68
CA GLU A 434 37.11 21.67 -3.43
C GLU A 434 36.11 20.55 -3.78
N TRP A 435 36.34 19.89 -4.93
CA TRP A 435 35.56 18.75 -5.36
C TRP A 435 35.62 17.56 -4.39
N ASN A 436 36.81 17.20 -3.91
CA ASN A 436 36.98 16.06 -3.01
C ASN A 436 36.40 16.35 -1.62
N VAL A 437 36.56 17.57 -1.13
CA VAL A 437 35.93 18.06 0.12
C VAL A 437 34.41 17.97 0.01
N PHE A 438 33.84 18.43 -1.12
CA PHE A 438 32.41 18.28 -1.41
C PHE A 438 32.00 16.81 -1.44
N ALA A 439 32.65 15.98 -2.27
CA ALA A 439 32.29 14.58 -2.45
C ALA A 439 32.37 13.78 -1.14
N ILE A 440 33.43 13.97 -0.36
CA ILE A 440 33.60 13.32 0.96
C ILE A 440 32.49 13.72 1.93
N SER A 441 32.04 14.98 1.89
CA SER A 441 30.92 15.46 2.73
C SER A 441 29.59 14.75 2.43
N LEU A 442 29.43 14.19 1.22
CA LEU A 442 28.25 13.41 0.86
C LEU A 442 28.30 11.96 1.38
N MET A 443 29.51 11.46 1.67
CA MET A 443 29.75 10.02 1.91
C MET A 443 30.09 9.71 3.37
N LEU A 444 30.80 10.60 4.07
CA LEU A 444 31.46 10.27 5.34
C LEU A 444 30.94 11.12 6.51
N ASP A 445 30.91 10.53 7.71
CA ASP A 445 30.79 11.27 8.99
C ASP A 445 32.18 11.56 9.60
N ARG A 446 33.17 10.70 9.31
CA ARG A 446 34.51 10.70 9.93
C ARG A 446 35.60 10.39 8.89
N LEU A 447 36.75 11.04 9.04
CA LEU A 447 37.92 10.87 8.18
C LEU A 447 39.20 10.88 9.02
N VAL A 448 40.10 9.92 8.82
CA VAL A 448 41.45 9.96 9.39
C VAL A 448 42.40 10.53 8.35
N VAL A 449 43.23 11.49 8.72
CA VAL A 449 44.29 12.05 7.88
C VAL A 449 45.63 11.72 8.53
N ASN A 450 46.34 10.73 7.98
CA ASN A 450 47.64 10.29 8.46
C ASN A 450 48.78 11.02 7.73
N VAL A 451 49.47 11.88 8.45
CA VAL A 451 50.55 12.74 7.94
C VAL A 451 51.94 12.22 8.33
N ARG A 452 52.98 12.75 7.69
CA ARG A 452 54.37 12.53 8.05
C ARG A 452 55.17 13.80 7.78
N ASP A 453 56.23 14.02 8.55
CA ASP A 453 57.13 15.17 8.36
C ASP A 453 57.51 15.31 6.88
N PRO A 454 57.17 16.43 6.22
CA PRO A 454 57.42 16.62 4.79
C PRO A 454 58.88 16.41 4.41
N ARG A 455 59.86 16.76 5.26
CA ARG A 455 61.29 16.51 5.02
C ARG A 455 61.56 15.02 4.91
N GLN A 456 61.00 14.25 5.83
CA GLN A 456 61.13 12.79 5.84
C GLN A 456 60.36 12.12 4.69
N THR A 457 59.27 12.73 4.21
CA THR A 457 58.53 12.21 3.06
C THR A 457 59.34 12.23 1.78
N ILE A 458 60.25 13.19 1.58
CA ILE A 458 61.15 13.27 0.42
C ILE A 458 61.97 11.99 0.27
N LEU A 459 62.62 11.54 1.35
CA LEU A 459 63.44 10.32 1.33
C LEU A 459 62.60 9.07 1.02
N SER A 460 61.38 9.02 1.57
CA SER A 460 60.44 7.93 1.33
C SER A 460 59.93 7.94 -0.12
N TRP A 461 59.73 9.13 -0.67
CA TRP A 461 59.29 9.36 -2.03
C TRP A 461 60.37 8.97 -3.05
N ILE A 462 61.60 9.44 -2.87
CA ILE A 462 62.75 9.05 -3.72
C ILE A 462 62.93 7.53 -3.71
N ALA A 463 62.84 6.89 -2.54
CA ALA A 463 62.93 5.44 -2.43
C ALA A 463 61.78 4.74 -3.19
N HIS A 464 60.55 5.26 -3.07
CA HIS A 464 59.40 4.75 -3.80
C HIS A 464 59.57 4.87 -5.32
N MET A 465 60.04 6.01 -5.82
CA MET A 465 60.28 6.27 -7.25
C MET A 465 61.41 5.41 -7.82
N ASN A 466 62.50 5.24 -7.08
CA ASN A 466 63.58 4.34 -7.51
C ASN A 466 63.09 2.88 -7.60
N ARG A 467 62.31 2.42 -6.61
CA ARG A 467 61.69 1.08 -6.65
C ARG A 467 60.75 0.94 -7.84
N ALA A 468 59.86 1.91 -8.03
CA ALA A 468 58.90 1.96 -9.14
C ALA A 468 59.56 1.68 -10.49
N ARG A 469 60.63 2.43 -10.77
CA ARG A 469 61.43 2.28 -11.99
C ARG A 469 62.08 0.89 -12.07
N SER A 470 62.63 0.39 -10.95
CA SER A 470 63.34 -0.89 -10.94
C SER A 470 62.46 -2.10 -11.27
N VAL A 471 61.16 -2.04 -10.94
CA VAL A 471 60.21 -3.12 -11.20
C VAL A 471 59.48 -2.96 -12.54
N GLY A 472 59.94 -2.05 -13.42
CA GLY A 472 59.33 -1.78 -14.73
C GLY A 472 57.92 -1.20 -14.65
N ASN A 473 57.46 -0.82 -13.46
CA ASN A 473 56.15 -0.24 -13.27
C ASN A 473 56.28 1.25 -13.62
N GLN A 474 55.80 1.64 -14.80
CA GLN A 474 55.50 3.05 -15.04
C GLN A 474 54.38 3.38 -14.08
N ILE A 475 54.73 3.96 -12.93
CA ILE A 475 53.73 4.43 -11.98
C ILE A 475 52.99 5.57 -12.66
N GLU A 476 51.89 5.21 -13.33
CA GLU A 476 50.90 6.14 -13.87
C GLU A 476 50.20 6.92 -12.76
N LEU A 477 50.34 6.51 -11.49
CA LEU A 477 49.64 7.10 -10.35
C LEU A 477 49.96 8.58 -10.13
N PHE A 478 51.02 9.14 -10.73
CA PHE A 478 51.37 10.55 -10.51
C PHE A 478 51.71 11.27 -11.83
N ARG A 479 50.76 11.28 -12.78
CA ARG A 479 50.87 11.92 -14.13
C ARG A 479 51.31 13.40 -14.12
N ASN A 480 51.34 14.06 -12.97
CA ASN A 480 51.57 15.51 -12.86
C ASN A 480 53.00 15.90 -12.46
N PHE A 481 53.83 14.95 -11.99
CA PHE A 481 55.25 15.22 -11.78
C PHE A 481 56.01 14.95 -13.07
N LYS A 482 56.36 16.02 -13.79
CA LYS A 482 57.33 15.94 -14.88
C LYS A 482 58.73 15.94 -14.28
N TYR A 483 59.23 14.74 -14.01
CA TYR A 483 60.62 14.57 -13.58
C TYR A 483 61.59 15.02 -14.69
N PRO A 484 62.70 15.68 -14.33
CA PRO A 484 63.69 16.12 -15.30
C PRO A 484 64.32 14.91 -16.00
N GLU A 485 64.75 15.12 -17.24
CA GLU A 485 65.49 14.10 -17.97
C GLU A 485 66.72 13.66 -17.18
N GLY A 486 66.93 12.34 -17.06
CA GLY A 486 68.01 11.79 -16.24
C GLY A 486 67.79 11.85 -14.72
N TYR A 487 66.61 12.24 -14.21
CA TYR A 487 66.30 12.27 -12.77
C TYR A 487 66.79 11.01 -12.04
N TYR A 488 66.48 9.83 -12.58
CA TYR A 488 66.82 8.58 -11.94
C TYR A 488 68.33 8.25 -11.93
N LEU A 489 69.12 8.92 -12.78
CA LEU A 489 70.59 8.85 -12.81
C LEU A 489 71.25 9.86 -11.87
N MET A 490 70.48 10.81 -11.31
CA MET A 490 70.99 11.78 -10.35
C MET A 490 71.45 11.10 -9.06
N THR A 491 72.48 11.69 -8.43
CA THR A 491 72.89 11.33 -7.06
C THR A 491 71.75 11.63 -6.08
N LEU A 492 71.79 11.00 -4.91
CA LEU A 492 70.78 11.23 -3.87
C LEU A 492 70.63 12.73 -3.52
N ASN A 493 71.75 13.45 -3.35
CA ASN A 493 71.71 14.88 -3.05
C ASN A 493 71.02 15.71 -4.14
N LYS A 494 71.31 15.45 -5.42
CA LYS A 494 70.65 16.15 -6.53
C LYS A 494 69.15 15.83 -6.62
N LYS A 495 68.75 14.60 -6.27
CA LYS A 495 67.33 14.24 -6.17
C LYS A 495 66.68 15.02 -5.03
N ILE A 496 67.30 15.05 -3.84
CA ILE A 496 66.80 15.83 -2.68
C ILE A 496 66.63 17.30 -3.06
N ASP A 497 67.62 17.94 -3.68
CA ASP A 497 67.52 19.34 -4.13
C ASP A 497 66.31 19.57 -5.04
N TRP A 498 66.08 18.66 -5.99
CA TRP A 498 64.95 18.75 -6.91
C TRP A 498 63.61 18.55 -6.19
N GLU A 499 63.52 17.58 -5.29
CA GLU A 499 62.31 17.30 -4.51
C GLU A 499 61.93 18.46 -3.57
N ILE A 500 62.92 19.13 -2.99
CA ILE A 500 62.72 20.34 -2.17
C ILE A 500 62.17 21.49 -3.03
N LYS A 501 62.78 21.74 -4.20
CA LYS A 501 62.50 22.94 -5.01
C LYS A 501 61.28 22.82 -5.92
N SER A 502 61.09 21.66 -6.55
CA SER A 502 60.15 21.49 -7.67
C SER A 502 59.42 20.14 -7.68
N GLY A 503 59.79 19.23 -6.79
CA GLY A 503 59.17 17.91 -6.66
C GLY A 503 58.16 17.84 -5.54
N PHE A 504 58.31 16.83 -4.69
CA PHE A 504 57.28 16.37 -3.77
C PHE A 504 57.08 17.25 -2.53
N LEU A 505 58.09 18.00 -2.07
CA LEU A 505 57.97 18.78 -0.83
C LEU A 505 56.88 19.87 -0.92
N PRO A 506 56.86 20.75 -1.94
CA PRO A 506 55.76 21.72 -2.11
C PRO A 506 54.38 21.06 -2.17
N TYR A 507 54.28 19.89 -2.80
CA TYR A 507 53.03 19.14 -2.90
C TYR A 507 52.58 18.61 -1.54
N ALA A 508 53.48 18.00 -0.77
CA ALA A 508 53.18 17.48 0.56
C ALA A 508 52.71 18.60 1.51
N ILE A 509 53.39 19.76 1.46
CA ILE A 509 52.99 20.94 2.24
C ILE A 509 51.58 21.40 1.85
N LYS A 510 51.31 21.57 0.54
CA LYS A 510 49.99 21.97 0.03
C LYS A 510 48.90 20.96 0.40
N TRP A 511 49.22 19.67 0.37
CA TRP A 511 48.29 18.60 0.72
C TRP A 511 47.92 18.63 2.20
N ILE A 512 48.91 18.81 3.10
CA ILE A 512 48.66 18.95 4.55
C ILE A 512 47.85 20.21 4.82
N GLN A 513 48.24 21.34 4.21
CA GLN A 513 47.52 22.61 4.35
C GLN A 513 46.05 22.45 3.98
N GLY A 514 45.74 21.87 2.82
CA GLY A 514 44.36 21.79 2.38
C GLY A 514 43.47 20.90 3.27
N TRP A 515 44.01 19.88 3.95
CA TRP A 515 43.25 19.12 4.93
C TRP A 515 43.04 19.90 6.24
N LEU A 516 44.02 20.71 6.65
CA LEU A 516 43.86 21.64 7.77
C LEU A 516 42.85 22.75 7.45
N ASP A 517 42.82 23.21 6.20
CA ASP A 517 41.83 24.18 5.72
C ASP A 517 40.44 23.54 5.65
N ALA A 518 40.35 22.27 5.24
CA ALA A 518 39.10 21.51 5.26
C ALA A 518 38.56 21.31 6.69
N GLU A 519 39.42 21.01 7.66
CA GLU A 519 39.04 20.93 9.09
C GLU A 519 38.44 22.24 9.61
N LYS A 520 38.94 23.38 9.11
CA LYS A 520 38.46 24.72 9.47
C LYS A 520 37.25 25.18 8.64
N ASN A 521 36.89 24.45 7.58
CA ASN A 521 35.83 24.85 6.66
C ASN A 521 34.45 24.54 7.29
N PRO A 522 33.60 25.56 7.55
CA PRO A 522 32.28 25.33 8.16
C PRO A 522 31.32 24.51 7.28
N LEU A 523 31.59 24.40 5.97
CA LEU A 523 30.82 23.59 5.03
C LEU A 523 31.29 22.13 4.97
N PHE A 524 32.47 21.81 5.52
CA PHE A 524 32.96 20.44 5.63
C PHE A 524 32.50 19.85 6.96
N HIS A 525 31.37 19.16 6.93
CA HIS A 525 30.78 18.56 8.12
C HIS A 525 31.47 17.30 8.68
N PRO A 526 32.18 16.47 7.89
CA PRO A 526 32.87 15.29 8.44
C PRO A 526 33.94 15.69 9.47
N LYS A 527 34.05 14.91 10.55
CA LYS A 527 35.12 15.10 11.55
C LYS A 527 36.45 14.59 11.00
N ILE A 528 37.54 15.28 11.30
CA ILE A 528 38.90 14.84 10.94
C ILE A 528 39.68 14.43 12.19
N LEU A 529 40.29 13.25 12.16
CA LEU A 529 41.37 12.87 13.06
C LEU A 529 42.70 12.95 12.33
N PHE A 530 43.59 13.83 12.77
CA PHE A 530 44.98 13.82 12.31
C PHE A 530 45.79 12.81 13.11
N THR A 531 46.43 11.88 12.40
CA THR A 531 47.41 10.92 12.95
C THR A 531 48.76 11.13 12.28
N LYS A 532 49.83 10.61 12.89
CA LYS A 532 51.19 10.78 12.38
C LYS A 532 51.87 9.43 12.22
N PHE A 533 52.65 9.30 11.16
CA PHE A 533 53.52 8.14 10.95
C PHE A 533 54.50 7.92 12.12
N ASP A 534 54.96 9.01 12.73
CA ASP A 534 55.87 9.03 13.87
C ASP A 534 55.28 8.26 15.06
N ASP A 535 53.99 8.43 15.32
CA ASP A 535 53.28 7.71 16.39
C ASP A 535 53.17 6.22 16.05
N LEU A 536 52.87 5.88 14.78
CA LEU A 536 52.85 4.48 14.33
C LEU A 536 54.21 3.78 14.49
N ALA A 537 55.31 4.51 14.32
CA ALA A 537 56.66 3.98 14.42
C ALA A 537 57.21 3.93 15.86
N THR A 538 56.87 4.90 16.71
CA THR A 538 57.38 4.97 18.09
C THR A 538 56.43 4.38 19.13
N ASN A 539 55.12 4.55 18.94
CA ASN A 539 54.08 4.12 19.86
C ASN A 539 52.85 3.58 19.08
N PRO A 540 53.00 2.42 18.40
CA PRO A 540 51.96 1.87 17.54
C PRO A 540 50.65 1.64 18.28
N GLN A 541 50.70 1.31 19.58
CA GLN A 541 49.50 1.12 20.39
C GLN A 541 48.66 2.41 20.46
N VAL A 542 49.27 3.55 20.78
CA VAL A 542 48.56 4.84 20.83
C VAL A 542 48.03 5.25 19.45
N PHE A 543 48.78 4.98 18.38
CA PHE A 543 48.29 5.23 17.02
C PHE A 543 46.99 4.46 16.74
N TRP A 544 46.97 3.16 17.02
CA TRP A 544 45.78 2.34 16.80
C TRP A 544 44.61 2.75 17.69
N GLU A 545 44.87 2.94 18.99
CA GLU A 545 43.84 3.37 19.94
C GLU A 545 43.21 4.71 19.53
N SER A 546 43.98 5.64 18.96
CA SER A 546 43.43 6.93 18.49
C SER A 546 42.39 6.76 17.37
N ILE A 547 42.61 5.82 16.45
CA ILE A 547 41.67 5.51 15.36
C ILE A 547 40.45 4.78 15.92
N LEU A 548 40.65 3.81 16.81
CA LEU A 548 39.55 3.05 17.43
C LEU A 548 38.65 3.99 18.25
N ASP A 549 39.23 4.83 19.10
CA ASP A 549 38.50 5.79 19.91
C ASP A 549 37.76 6.80 19.02
N PHE A 550 38.38 7.26 17.94
CA PHE A 550 37.74 8.17 16.98
C PHE A 550 36.58 7.55 16.20
N TYR A 551 36.57 6.24 15.97
CA TYR A 551 35.43 5.52 15.37
C TYR A 551 34.52 4.85 16.41
N GLU A 552 34.70 5.11 17.69
CA GLU A 552 33.93 4.51 18.80
C GLU A 552 33.94 2.97 18.76
N ILE A 553 35.09 2.40 18.41
CA ILE A 553 35.31 0.96 18.35
C ILE A 553 35.92 0.50 19.68
N GLU A 554 35.27 -0.45 20.35
CA GLU A 554 35.82 -1.05 21.56
C GLU A 554 37.18 -1.71 21.29
N LYS A 555 38.20 -1.35 22.09
CA LYS A 555 39.58 -1.86 21.96
C LYS A 555 39.68 -3.38 22.06
N SER A 556 38.76 -4.03 22.78
CA SER A 556 38.64 -5.48 22.89
C SER A 556 38.35 -6.18 21.55
N ARG A 557 37.77 -5.46 20.58
CA ARG A 557 37.47 -5.97 19.22
C ARG A 557 38.67 -5.90 18.28
N PHE A 558 39.77 -5.28 18.71
CA PHE A 558 40.94 -5.05 17.87
C PHE A 558 42.11 -5.91 18.31
N THR A 559 42.57 -6.79 17.43
CA THR A 559 43.85 -7.48 17.60
C THR A 559 44.96 -6.58 17.10
N PHE A 560 45.76 -6.05 18.02
CA PHE A 560 46.86 -5.16 17.68
C PHE A 560 47.88 -5.87 16.77
N PRO A 561 48.17 -5.33 15.58
CA PRO A 561 49.14 -5.93 14.68
C PRO A 561 50.56 -5.78 15.23
N ASP A 562 51.40 -6.76 14.92
CA ASP A 562 52.84 -6.67 15.19
C ASP A 562 53.42 -5.38 14.60
N PRO A 563 54.32 -4.69 15.32
CA PRO A 563 54.97 -3.48 14.81
C PRO A 563 55.52 -3.70 13.40
N PRO A 564 55.40 -2.68 12.52
CA PRO A 564 55.77 -2.83 11.12
C PRO A 564 57.25 -3.19 10.99
N LYS A 565 57.55 -4.37 10.46
CA LYS A 565 58.92 -4.81 10.17
C LYS A 565 59.27 -4.47 8.73
N PHE A 566 60.47 -3.92 8.50
CA PHE A 566 60.98 -3.73 7.16
C PHE A 566 61.09 -5.09 6.44
N LYS A 567 60.47 -5.19 5.27
CA LYS A 567 60.61 -6.33 4.35
C LYS A 567 61.01 -5.81 2.98
N GLU A 568 62.07 -6.38 2.43
CA GLU A 568 62.56 -6.05 1.10
C GLU A 568 61.45 -6.25 0.05
N GLY A 569 61.32 -5.30 -0.88
CA GLY A 569 60.25 -5.30 -1.88
C GLY A 569 58.88 -4.79 -1.42
N THR A 570 58.71 -4.30 -0.18
CA THR A 570 57.47 -3.65 0.29
C THR A 570 57.53 -2.11 0.21
N HIS A 571 56.40 -1.42 0.47
CA HIS A 571 56.33 0.05 0.52
C HIS A 571 56.77 0.65 1.88
N TYR A 572 57.24 -0.16 2.82
CA TYR A 572 57.70 0.28 4.13
C TYR A 572 59.23 0.49 4.11
N ARG A 573 59.73 1.65 4.60
CA ARG A 573 61.16 2.01 4.55
C ARG A 573 61.85 1.64 5.86
N LYS A 574 63.10 1.16 5.79
CA LYS A 574 63.95 0.78 6.95
C LYS A 574 64.44 1.98 7.79
N GLY A 575 64.23 3.20 7.32
CA GLY A 575 64.84 4.41 7.86
C GLY A 575 64.27 4.90 9.19
N SER A 576 65.08 5.63 9.96
CA SER A 576 64.62 6.30 11.19
C SER A 576 63.64 7.43 10.87
N ILE A 577 62.86 7.86 11.87
CA ILE A 577 61.79 8.87 11.72
C ILE A 577 62.35 10.24 11.33
N ASN A 578 63.57 10.56 11.78
CA ASN A 578 64.27 11.82 11.51
C ASN A 578 65.55 11.60 10.70
N GLU A 579 65.60 10.59 9.85
CA GLU A 579 66.79 10.26 9.04
C GLU A 579 67.21 11.43 8.15
N TRP A 580 66.28 12.30 7.77
CA TRP A 580 66.58 13.52 7.02
C TRP A 580 67.66 14.39 7.70
N ARG A 581 67.78 14.36 9.03
CA ARG A 581 68.81 15.12 9.77
C ARG A 581 70.23 14.65 9.47
N GLU A 582 70.40 13.38 9.16
CA GLU A 582 71.71 12.77 8.86
C GLU A 582 72.01 12.76 7.36
N ILE A 583 70.95 12.68 6.53
CA ILE A 583 71.08 12.52 5.08
C ILE A 583 71.11 13.87 4.35
N PHE A 584 70.37 14.88 4.83
CA PHE A 584 70.36 16.19 4.19
C PHE A 584 71.65 16.94 4.53
N THR A 585 72.15 17.72 3.58
CA THR A 585 73.16 18.73 3.92
C THR A 585 72.51 19.82 4.80
N PRO A 586 73.30 20.59 5.58
CA PRO A 586 72.77 21.69 6.38
C PRO A 586 71.91 22.68 5.56
N GLU A 587 72.32 22.99 4.33
CA GLU A 587 71.60 23.90 3.44
C GLU A 587 70.28 23.28 2.94
N GLN A 588 70.26 21.98 2.64
CA GLN A 588 69.04 21.28 2.26
C GLN A 588 68.05 21.20 3.41
N ALA A 589 68.54 20.92 4.62
CA ALA A 589 67.75 20.92 5.85
C ALA A 589 67.13 22.29 6.11
N GLU A 590 67.92 23.36 6.08
CA GLU A 590 67.45 24.73 6.26
C GLU A 590 66.42 25.12 5.18
N GLN A 591 66.73 24.85 3.91
CA GLN A 591 65.82 25.15 2.80
C GLN A 591 64.48 24.42 2.97
N ALA A 592 64.50 23.11 3.23
CA ALA A 592 63.29 22.32 3.39
C ALA A 592 62.48 22.75 4.64
N SER A 593 63.13 23.00 5.77
CA SER A 593 62.48 23.49 7.00
C SER A 593 61.82 24.85 6.79
N SER A 594 62.48 25.77 6.07
CA SER A 594 61.94 27.12 5.81
C SER A 594 60.65 27.14 4.98
N MET A 595 60.39 26.08 4.22
CA MET A 595 59.17 25.92 3.42
C MET A 595 57.99 25.40 4.23
N ILE A 596 58.24 24.75 5.37
CA ILE A 596 57.19 24.14 6.19
C ILE A 596 56.63 25.21 7.13
N PRO A 597 55.30 25.46 7.12
CA PRO A 597 54.68 26.39 8.07
C PRO A 597 54.96 26.00 9.51
N LYS A 598 55.31 26.99 10.35
CA LYS A 598 55.61 26.75 11.77
C LYS A 598 54.45 26.09 12.52
N GLU A 599 53.22 26.44 12.14
CA GLU A 599 51.99 25.80 12.66
C GLU A 599 51.94 24.28 12.42
N PHE A 600 52.56 23.76 11.36
CA PHE A 600 52.60 22.31 11.12
C PHE A 600 53.56 21.65 12.10
N ILE A 601 54.73 22.25 12.28
CA ILE A 601 55.76 21.77 13.20
C ILE A 601 55.18 21.71 14.62
N GLU A 602 54.49 22.77 15.04
CA GLU A 602 53.83 22.85 16.35
C GLU A 602 52.66 21.86 16.47
N LYS A 603 51.73 21.82 15.51
CA LYS A 603 50.54 20.95 15.54
C LYS A 603 50.92 19.47 15.57
N PHE A 604 51.92 19.07 14.79
CA PHE A 604 52.31 17.67 14.67
C PHE A 604 53.48 17.29 15.61
N GLY A 605 54.06 18.25 16.32
CA GLY A 605 55.20 18.03 17.20
C GLY A 605 56.44 17.55 16.43
N TRP A 606 56.60 18.00 15.20
CA TRP A 606 57.82 17.74 14.45
C TRP A 606 58.95 18.59 15.00
N SER A 607 60.16 18.08 14.85
CA SER A 607 61.34 18.78 15.34
C SER A 607 61.66 19.98 14.45
N GLU A 608 61.97 21.15 15.02
CA GLU A 608 62.44 22.32 14.24
C GLU A 608 63.69 21.97 13.40
#